data_AF-A0A439LPS8-F1
#
_entry.id   AF-A0A439LPS8-F1
#
_cell.length_a   1.000
_cell.length_b   1.000
_cell.length_c   1.000
_cell.angle_alpha   90.00
_cell.angle_beta   90.00
_cell.angle_gamma   90.00
#
_symmetry.space_group_name_H-M   'P 1'
#
loop_
_entity.id
_entity.type
_entity.pdbx_description
1 polymer ?
#
loop_
_entity_poly.entity_id
_entity_poly.type
_entity_poly.pdbx_seq_one_letter_code
_entity_poly.pdbx_strand_id
1 'polypeptide(L)' 'MSDLPIGGTTGLCHETSAAIDEAATWLAHTPRRQRDRPAVPLLRERFGLSAPEACQAIAAAARILARVE' A
#
# COMPACT_ATOMS: atom_id res chain seq x y z
N MET A 1 21.64 -3.43 -37.27
CA MET A 1 21.72 -4.52 -36.28
C MET A 1 21.38 -3.91 -34.94
N SER A 2 20.17 -4.20 -34.47
CA SER A 2 19.54 -3.60 -33.31
C SER A 2 20.06 -4.30 -32.05
N ASP A 3 20.68 -3.55 -31.15
CA ASP A 3 21.00 -4.03 -29.80
C ASP A 3 20.48 -2.99 -28.81
N LEU A 4 19.20 -3.12 -28.46
CA LEU A 4 18.58 -2.36 -27.39
C LEU A 4 18.44 -3.30 -26.18
N PRO A 5 19.04 -2.98 -25.02
CA PRO A 5 18.74 -3.71 -23.81
C PRO A 5 17.29 -3.42 -23.42
N ILE A 6 16.45 -4.45 -23.45
CA ILE A 6 15.08 -4.38 -22.92
C ILE A 6 15.22 -4.22 -21.40
N GLY A 7 15.09 -2.97 -20.94
CA GLY A 7 15.23 -2.55 -19.56
C GLY A 7 14.36 -3.40 -18.63
N GLY A 8 15.01 -3.94 -17.60
CA GLY A 8 14.42 -4.88 -16.66
C GLY A 8 13.18 -4.34 -15.95
N THR A 9 12.22 -5.23 -15.72
CA THR A 9 11.13 -5.05 -14.76
C THR A 9 11.77 -4.93 -13.38
N THR A 10 12.11 -3.70 -13.03
CA THR A 10 12.84 -3.32 -11.83
C THR A 10 12.05 -3.87 -10.63
N GLY A 11 12.73 -4.56 -9.71
CA GLY A 11 12.13 -5.15 -8.49
C GLY A 11 11.35 -4.17 -7.60
N LEU A 12 11.39 -2.87 -7.91
CA LEU A 12 10.60 -1.79 -7.34
C LEU A 12 9.09 -2.08 -7.33
N CYS A 13 8.55 -2.76 -8.35
CA CYS A 13 7.11 -3.10 -8.37
C CYS A 13 6.72 -4.06 -7.23
N HIS A 14 7.64 -4.97 -6.85
CA HIS A 14 7.41 -5.89 -5.75
C HIS A 14 7.56 -5.17 -4.40
N GLU A 15 8.54 -4.28 -4.26
CA GLU A 15 8.75 -3.49 -3.05
C GLU A 15 7.57 -2.56 -2.75
N THR A 16 7.04 -1.88 -3.78
CA THR A 16 5.82 -1.08 -3.66
C THR A 16 4.62 -1.92 -3.26
N SER A 17 4.45 -3.11 -3.87
CA SER A 17 3.34 -4.01 -3.54
C SER A 17 3.41 -4.47 -2.08
N ALA A 18 4.61 -4.80 -1.59
CA ALA A 18 4.81 -5.21 -0.20
C ALA A 18 4.45 -4.08 0.80
N ALA A 19 4.86 -2.84 0.52
CA ALA A 19 4.53 -1.70 1.37
C ALA A 19 3.02 -1.40 1.42
N ILE A 20 2.32 -1.57 0.29
CA ILE A 20 0.86 -1.43 0.22
C ILE A 20 0.16 -2.53 1.03
N ASP A 21 0.60 -3.78 0.92
CA ASP A 21 0.01 -4.91 1.64
C ASP A 21 0.23 -4.80 3.15
N GLU A 22 1.42 -4.36 3.58
CA GLU A 22 1.71 -4.08 4.99
C GLU A 22 0.83 -2.96 5.53
N ALA A 23 0.72 -1.85 4.79
CA ALA A 23 -0.15 -0.73 5.12
C ALA A 23 -1.63 -1.14 5.21
N ALA A 24 -2.09 -1.97 4.27
CA ALA A 24 -3.45 -2.49 4.24
C ALA A 24 -3.76 -3.39 5.45
N THR A 25 -2.83 -4.29 5.77
CA THR A 25 -2.94 -5.20 6.93
C THR A 25 -2.99 -4.39 8.23
N TRP A 26 -2.07 -3.43 8.39
CA TRP A 26 -2.07 -2.53 9.53
C TRP A 26 -3.38 -1.74 9.65
N LEU A 27 -3.93 -1.28 8.52
CA LEU A 27 -5.20 -0.56 8.46
C LEU A 27 -6.41 -1.48 8.70
N ALA A 28 -6.33 -2.78 8.42
CA ALA A 28 -7.41 -3.72 8.76
C ALA A 28 -7.43 -4.01 10.28
N HIS A 29 -6.26 -4.14 10.91
CA HIS A 29 -6.17 -4.46 12.34
C HIS A 29 -6.28 -3.25 13.28
N THR A 30 -6.01 -2.04 12.80
CA THR A 30 -6.08 -0.83 13.64
C THR A 30 -7.49 -0.22 13.62
N PRO A 31 -8.23 -0.15 14.73
CA PRO A 31 -9.57 0.43 14.75
C PRO A 31 -9.58 1.94 14.42
N ARG A 32 -10.63 2.44 13.77
CA ARG A 32 -10.77 3.89 13.45
C ARG A 32 -10.68 4.79 14.69
N ARG A 33 -11.11 4.31 15.87
CA ARG A 33 -11.02 5.04 17.14
C ARG A 33 -9.60 5.27 17.65
N GLN A 34 -8.63 4.43 17.26
CA GLN A 34 -7.22 4.61 17.61
C GLN A 34 -6.46 5.51 16.63
N ARG A 35 -7.11 5.95 15.54
CA ARG A 35 -6.47 6.81 14.54
C ARG A 35 -6.76 8.26 14.88
N ASP A 36 -5.72 8.94 15.34
CA ASP A 36 -5.75 10.38 15.60
C ASP A 36 -5.81 11.20 14.29
N ARG A 37 -5.35 10.59 13.17
CA ARG A 37 -5.22 11.24 11.86
C ARG A 37 -5.98 10.51 10.75
N PRO A 38 -6.36 11.23 9.66
CA PRO A 38 -6.93 10.61 8.47
C PRO A 38 -6.00 9.54 7.87
N ALA A 39 -6.57 8.50 7.26
CA ALA A 39 -5.82 7.33 6.78
C ALA A 39 -4.74 7.68 5.75
N VAL A 40 -5.04 8.54 4.76
CA VAL A 40 -4.09 8.84 3.68
C VAL A 40 -2.81 9.53 4.19
N PRO A 41 -2.84 10.66 4.91
CA PRO A 41 -1.63 11.25 5.48
C PRO A 41 -0.85 10.29 6.39
N LEU A 42 -1.57 9.51 7.20
CA LEU A 42 -0.95 8.57 8.13
C LEU A 42 -0.20 7.44 7.41
N LEU A 43 -0.80 6.87 6.36
CA LEU A 43 -0.15 5.81 5.58
C LEU A 43 1.07 6.33 4.80
N ARG A 44 0.99 7.58 4.30
CA ARG A 44 2.12 8.25 3.64
C ARG A 44 3.29 8.48 4.60
N GLU A 45 3.02 9.00 5.79
CA GLU A 45 4.05 9.28 6.81
C GLU A 45 4.63 7.98 7.40
N ARG A 46 3.80 6.96 7.60
CA ARG A 46 4.20 5.72 8.28
C ARG A 46 4.91 4.72 7.38
N PHE A 47 4.48 4.58 6.13
CA PHE A 47 4.95 3.56 5.20
C PHE A 47 5.68 4.15 3.97
N GLY A 48 5.86 5.48 3.93
CA GLY A 48 6.52 6.15 2.80
C GLY A 48 5.73 6.12 1.49
N LEU A 49 4.43 5.81 1.56
CA LEU A 49 3.58 5.67 0.38
C LEU A 49 3.28 7.04 -0.26
N SER A 50 3.05 7.02 -1.57
CA SER A 50 2.42 8.10 -2.32
C SER A 50 0.91 8.12 -2.07
N ALA A 51 0.25 9.21 -2.47
CA ALA A 51 -1.21 9.34 -2.36
C ALA A 51 -1.99 8.21 -3.07
N PRO A 52 -1.68 7.81 -4.33
CA PRO A 52 -2.39 6.70 -4.97
C PRO A 52 -2.14 5.35 -4.28
N GLU A 53 -0.92 5.08 -3.80
CA GLU A 53 -0.59 3.84 -3.09
C GLU A 53 -1.32 3.76 -1.74
N ALA A 54 -1.45 4.89 -1.03
CA ALA A 54 -2.26 4.95 0.19
C ALA A 54 -3.74 4.64 -0.09
N CYS A 55 -4.30 5.12 -1.21
CA CYS A 55 -5.66 4.75 -1.63
C CYS A 55 -5.78 3.26 -1.95
N GLN A 56 -4.77 2.67 -2.59
CA GLN A 56 -4.73 1.22 -2.86
C GLN A 56 -4.69 0.42 -1.55
N ALA A 57 -3.88 0.82 -0.58
CA ALA A 57 -3.81 0.20 0.74
C ALA A 57 -5.16 0.29 1.49
N ILE A 58 -5.86 1.42 1.39
CA ILE A 58 -7.21 1.57 1.98
C ILE A 58 -8.21 0.61 1.32
N ALA A 59 -8.19 0.49 -0.01
CA ALA A 59 -9.05 -0.44 -0.72
C ALA A 59 -8.73 -1.91 -0.39
N ALA A 60 -7.44 -2.25 -0.27
CA ALA A 60 -7.00 -3.58 0.14
C ALA A 60 -7.42 -3.90 1.58
N ALA A 61 -7.29 -2.96 2.52
CA ALA A 61 -7.75 -3.12 3.89
C ALA A 61 -9.25 -3.40 3.98
N ALA A 62 -10.06 -2.71 3.17
CA ALA A 62 -11.50 -2.96 3.09
C ALA A 62 -11.81 -4.40 2.64
N ARG A 63 -11.03 -4.94 1.68
CA ARG A 63 -11.15 -6.35 1.26
C ARG A 63 -10.73 -7.34 2.33
N ILE A 64 -9.72 -7.02 3.13
CA ILE A 64 -9.29 -7.86 4.26
C ILE A 64 -10.42 -7.92 5.29
N LEU A 65 -10.98 -6.76 5.67
CA LEU A 65 -12.09 -6.69 6.60
C LEU A 65 -13.33 -7.46 6.10
N ALA A 66 -13.63 -7.35 4.80
CA ALA A 66 -14.75 -8.05 4.18
C ALA A 66 -14.60 -9.57 4.06
N ARG A 67 -13.41 -10.12 4.35
CA ARG A 67 -13.18 -11.58 4.43
C ARG A 67 -13.26 -12.12 5.85
N VAL A 68 -13.30 -11.23 6.84
CA VAL A 68 -13.34 -11.58 8.27
C VAL A 68 -14.79 -11.56 8.80
N GLU A 69 -15.73 -11.01 8.03
CA GLU A 69 -17.18 -11.17 8.23
C GLU A 69 -17.69 -12.54 7.77
#